data_AF-A0A7I9Z4V3-F1
#
_entry.id   AF-A0A7I9Z4V3-F1
#
_cell.length_a   1.000
_cell.length_b   1.000
_cell.length_c   1.000
_cell.angle_alpha   90.00
_cell.angle_beta   90.00
_cell.angle_gamma   90.00
#
_symmetry.space_group_name_H-M   'P 1'
#
loop_
_entity.id
_entity.type
_entity.pdbx_description
1 polymer ?
#
loop_
_entity_poly.entity_id
_entity_poly.type
_entity_poly.pdbx_seq_one_letter_code
_entity_poly.pdbx_strand_id
1 'polypeptide(L)'
;MTVVFERPPSRAIASSVVEIAHAPRAAANSADDEIVRLVAADAAPHDIRVVTSDRALTERVKSLGASVHRSESFRDLVDPRDR
;
A
#
# COMPACT_ATOMS: atom_id res chain seq x y z
N MET A 1 0.33 7.71 6.96
CA MET A 1 0.39 6.46 6.18
C MET A 1 -0.69 6.51 5.12
N THR A 2 -0.52 5.81 4.01
CA THR A 2 -1.47 5.83 2.89
C THR A 2 -2.01 4.42 2.63
N VAL A 3 -3.33 4.28 2.53
CA VAL A 3 -4.01 3.04 2.14
C VAL A 3 -4.54 3.23 0.72
N VAL A 4 -4.17 2.33 -0.18
CA VAL A 4 -4.53 2.41 -1.60
C VAL A 4 -5.57 1.34 -1.94
N PHE A 5 -6.71 1.77 -2.47
CA PHE A 5 -7.76 0.88 -2.99
C PHE A 5 -7.72 0.77 -4.52
N GLU A 6 -8.15 -0.37 -5.06
CA GLU A 6 -8.29 -0.55 -6.53
C GLU A 6 -9.35 0.38 -7.13
N ARG A 7 -10.33 0.76 -6.33
CA ARG A 7 -11.42 1.65 -6.72
C ARG A 7 -11.82 2.51 -5.54
N PRO A 8 -12.45 3.68 -5.76
CA PRO A 8 -13.02 4.46 -4.67
C PRO A 8 -13.90 3.58 -3.77
N PRO A 9 -13.73 3.64 -2.44
CA PRO A 9 -14.60 2.88 -1.53
C PRO A 9 -16.05 3.36 -1.69
N SER A 10 -17.01 2.44 -1.59
CA SER A 10 -18.45 2.75 -1.76
C SER A 10 -18.99 3.74 -0.73
N ARG A 11 -18.32 3.84 0.42
CA ARG A 11 -18.53 4.88 1.42
C ARG A 11 -17.19 5.54 1.73
N ALA A 12 -17.19 6.87 1.81
CA ALA A 12 -16.00 7.61 2.20
C ALA A 12 -15.52 7.15 3.58
N ILE A 13 -14.24 6.78 3.66
CA ILE A 13 -13.55 6.46 4.91
C ILE A 13 -12.84 7.75 5.35
N ALA A 14 -13.38 8.40 6.37
CA ALA A 14 -12.78 9.61 6.93
C ALA A 14 -11.72 9.23 7.97
N SER A 15 -10.53 9.82 7.85
CA SER A 15 -9.46 9.69 8.82
C SER A 15 -8.62 10.95 8.84
N SER A 16 -8.19 11.39 10.02
CA SER A 16 -7.27 12.53 10.20
C SER A 16 -5.80 12.12 10.16
N VAL A 17 -5.49 10.82 10.25
CA VAL A 17 -4.12 10.29 10.39
C VAL A 17 -3.74 9.30 9.28
N VAL A 18 -4.72 8.80 8.54
CA VAL A 18 -4.53 7.90 7.40
C VAL A 18 -5.04 8.56 6.13
N GLU A 19 -4.17 8.66 5.14
CA GLU A 19 -4.58 9.05 3.80
C GLU A 19 -5.21 7.87 3.08
N ILE A 20 -6.36 8.11 2.44
CA ILE A 20 -7.05 7.11 1.63
C ILE A 20 -6.89 7.51 0.16
N ALA A 21 -6.15 6.71 -0.59
CA ALA A 21 -5.96 6.87 -2.02
C ALA A 21 -6.65 5.73 -2.78
N HIS A 22 -6.86 5.92 -4.07
CA HIS A 22 -7.34 4.87 -4.96
C HIS A 22 -6.77 5.04 -6.34
N ALA A 23 -6.73 3.95 -7.11
CA ALA A 23 -6.32 4.01 -8.50
C ALA A 23 -7.22 4.99 -9.30
N PRO A 24 -6.67 5.72 -10.27
CA PRO A 24 -7.43 6.66 -11.10
C PRO A 24 -8.43 5.95 -12.01
N ARG A 25 -8.18 4.68 -12.36
CA ARG A 25 -9.10 3.81 -13.10
C ARG A 25 -9.11 2.43 -12.48
N ALA A 26 -10.31 1.95 -12.14
CA ALA A 26 -10.48 0.63 -11.57
C ALA A 26 -10.23 -0.46 -12.63
N ALA A 27 -9.25 -1.31 -12.35
CA ALA A 27 -8.93 -2.52 -13.12
C ALA A 27 -8.33 -3.57 -12.17
N ALA A 28 -8.17 -4.80 -12.63
CA ALA A 28 -7.42 -5.80 -11.88
C ALA A 28 -5.99 -5.29 -11.60
N ASN A 29 -5.51 -5.44 -10.36
CA ASN A 29 -4.18 -4.99 -9.92
C ASN A 29 -3.99 -3.46 -9.94
N SER A 30 -5.05 -2.68 -10.12
CA SER A 30 -4.93 -1.22 -10.22
C SER A 30 -4.42 -0.56 -8.93
N ALA A 31 -4.67 -1.16 -7.76
CA ALA A 31 -4.07 -0.72 -6.51
C ALA A 31 -2.55 -0.89 -6.52
N ASP A 32 -2.07 -2.04 -6.99
CA ASP A 32 -0.63 -2.34 -7.08
C ASP A 32 0.08 -1.38 -8.04
N ASP A 33 -0.55 -1.10 -9.18
CA ASP A 33 -0.03 -0.14 -10.15
C ASP A 33 0.02 1.28 -9.57
N GLU A 34 -1.00 1.66 -8.80
CA GLU A 34 -1.03 2.94 -8.11
C GLU A 34 0.03 3.03 -7.01
N ILE A 35 0.24 1.97 -6.23
CA ILE A 35 1.34 1.89 -5.25
C ILE A 35 2.69 2.09 -5.95
N VAL A 36 2.93 1.39 -7.05
CA VAL A 36 4.17 1.51 -7.83
C VAL A 36 4.35 2.93 -8.37
N ARG A 37 3.27 3.55 -8.86
CA ARG A 37 3.28 4.95 -9.32
C ARG A 37 3.66 5.91 -8.19
N LEU A 38 3.07 5.75 -7.00
CA LEU A 38 3.37 6.58 -5.83
C LEU A 38 4.83 6.42 -5.39
N VAL A 39 5.31 5.18 -5.28
CA VAL A 39 6.70 4.88 -4.89
C VAL A 39 7.69 5.48 -5.90
N ALA A 40 7.44 5.31 -7.21
CA ALA A 40 8.33 5.82 -8.24
C ALA A 40 8.36 7.35 -8.34
N ALA A 41 7.31 8.03 -7.88
CA ALA A 41 7.21 9.48 -7.90
C ALA A 41 7.84 10.15 -6.67
N ASP A 42 8.14 9.39 -5.61
CA ASP A 42 8.75 9.92 -4.39
C ASP A 42 10.24 10.23 -4.60
N ALA A 43 10.73 11.29 -3.97
CA ALA A 43 12.13 11.71 -4.06
C ALA A 43 13.08 10.79 -3.24
N ALA A 44 12.55 10.07 -2.25
CA ALA A 44 13.28 9.13 -1.41
C ALA A 44 12.54 7.77 -1.29
N PRO A 45 12.46 6.96 -2.37
CA PRO A 45 11.73 5.69 -2.33
C PRO A 45 12.24 4.69 -1.28
N HIS A 46 13.51 4.81 -0.88
CA HIS A 46 14.13 3.96 0.15
C HIS A 46 13.57 4.19 1.56
N ASP A 47 12.96 5.34 1.82
CA ASP A 47 12.27 5.64 3.07
C ASP A 47 10.84 5.07 3.08
N ILE A 48 10.35 4.57 1.94
CA ILE A 48 9.03 3.98 1.82
C ILE A 48 9.05 2.51 2.23
N ARG A 49 8.02 2.13 3.01
CA ARG A 49 7.72 0.74 3.35
C ARG A 49 6.34 0.35 2.84
N VAL A 50 6.30 -0.60 1.91
CA VAL A 50 5.05 -1.14 1.35
C VAL A 50 4.63 -2.38 2.14
N VAL A 51 3.38 -2.41 2.60
CA VAL A 51 2.80 -3.58 3.26
C VAL A 51 2.07 -4.42 2.21
N THR A 52 2.58 -5.61 1.91
CA THR A 52 1.91 -6.53 0.98
C THR A 52 2.28 -7.99 1.24
N SER A 53 1.39 -8.91 0.87
CA SER A 53 1.66 -10.34 0.75
C SER A 53 1.90 -10.76 -0.70
N ASP A 54 1.63 -9.87 -1.65
CA ASP A 54 1.79 -10.14 -3.08
C ASP A 54 3.28 -10.11 -3.47
N ARG A 55 3.73 -11.19 -4.12
CA ARG A 55 5.13 -11.35 -4.53
C ARG A 55 5.47 -10.47 -5.74
N ALA A 56 4.56 -10.33 -6.70
CA ALA A 56 4.79 -9.49 -7.87
C ALA A 56 4.94 -8.01 -7.47
N LEU A 57 4.07 -7.50 -6.59
CA LEU A 57 4.19 -6.15 -6.05
C LEU A 57 5.49 -6.00 -5.24
N THR A 58 5.83 -7.00 -4.42
CA THR A 58 7.09 -7.02 -3.64
C THR A 58 8.31 -6.77 -4.54
N GLU A 59 8.44 -7.51 -5.64
CA GLU A 59 9.57 -7.35 -6.55
C GLU A 59 9.58 -5.97 -7.23
N ARG A 60 8.39 -5.49 -7.65
CA ARG A 60 8.24 -4.19 -8.32
C ARG A 60 8.63 -3.01 -7.42
N VAL A 61 8.27 -3.03 -6.14
CA VAL A 61 8.58 -1.91 -5.24
C VAL A 61 10.01 -1.96 -4.72
N LYS A 62 10.57 -3.17 -4.55
CA LYS A 62 11.99 -3.35 -4.22
C LYS A 62 12.91 -2.87 -5.33
N SER A 63 12.55 -3.09 -6.59
CA SER A 63 13.36 -2.59 -7.72
C SER A 63 13.38 -1.06 -7.80
N LEU A 64 12.38 -0.39 -7.22
CA LEU A 64 12.33 1.07 -7.04
C LEU A 64 13.08 1.56 -5.79
N GLY A 65 13.62 0.66 -4.98
CA GLY A 65 14.37 0.98 -3.76
C GLY A 65 13.55 0.94 -2.47
N ALA A 66 12.23 0.70 -2.54
CA ALA A 66 11.39 0.63 -1.35
C ALA A 66 11.59 -0.66 -0.55
N SER A 67 11.32 -0.58 0.75
CA SER A 67 11.28 -1.74 1.64
C SER A 67 9.89 -2.38 1.66
N VAL A 68 9.81 -3.66 2.03
CA VAL A 68 8.54 -4.41 2.10
C VAL A 68 8.34 -5.00 3.49
N HIS A 69 7.12 -4.91 3.99
CA HIS A 69 6.64 -5.58 5.19
C HIS A 69 5.53 -6.55 4.84
N ARG A 70 5.55 -7.75 5.44
CA ARG A 70 4.51 -8.76 5.20
C ARG A 70 3.19 -8.32 5.81
N SER A 71 2.09 -8.49 5.08
CA SER A 71 0.75 -8.13 5.56
C SER A 71 0.31 -8.90 6.80
N GLU A 72 0.71 -10.16 6.93
CA GLU A 72 0.41 -10.98 8.11
C GLU A 72 1.05 -10.39 9.37
N SER A 73 2.37 -10.19 9.35
CA SER A 73 3.08 -9.56 10.47
C SER A 73 2.60 -8.14 10.74
N PHE A 74 2.21 -7.38 9.71
CA PHE A 74 1.63 -6.05 9.91
C PHE A 74 0.28 -6.13 10.60
N ARG A 75 -0.57 -7.10 10.23
CA ARG A 75 -1.86 -7.35 10.89
C ARG A 75 -1.66 -7.61 12.38
N ASP A 76 -0.69 -8.45 12.75
CA ASP A 76 -0.42 -8.75 14.16
C ASP A 76 0.04 -7.52 14.97
N LEU A 77 0.63 -6.50 14.31
CA LEU A 77 1.01 -5.24 14.96
C LEU A 77 -0.16 -4.27 15.16
N VAL A 78 -1.11 -4.24 14.21
CA VAL A 78 -2.23 -3.28 14.24
C VAL A 78 -3.47 -3.83 14.92
N ASP A 79 -3.63 -5.15 14.92
CA ASP A 79 -4.73 -5.89 15.54
C ASP A 79 -4.14 -7.10 16.27
N PRO A 80 -3.47 -6.88 17.42
CA PRO A 80 -2.89 -7.96 18.20
C PRO A 80 -4.02 -8.88 18.64
N ARG A 81 -3.95 -10.15 18.27
CA ARG A 81 -4.88 -11.16 18.78
C ARG A 81 -4.58 -11.34 20.26
N ASP A 82 -5.41 -10.76 21.13
CA ASP A 82 -5.38 -11.07 22.56
C ASP A 82 -5.41 -12.60 22.72
N ARG A 83 -4.35 -13.14 23.33
CA ARG A 83 -4.25 -14.55 23.72
C ARG A 83 -4.57 -14.70 25.20
#